data_AF-U1NUP1-F1
#
_entry.id   AF-U1NUP1-F1
#
_cell.length_a   1.000
_cell.length_b   1.000
_cell.length_c   1.000
_cell.angle_alpha   90.00
_cell.angle_beta   90.00
_cell.angle_gamma   90.00
#
_symmetry.space_group_name_H-M   'P 1'
#
loop_
_entity.id
_entity.type
_entity.pdbx_description
1 polymer ?
#
loop_
_entity_poly.entity_id
_entity_poly.type
_entity_poly.pdbx_seq_one_letter_code
_entity_poly.pdbx_strand_id
1 'polypeptide(L)'
;TVSTKPMPVKPGQHYAMGGLETDENGETCVGGLYAAGECACASVHGSNRLGGNALPELIVFGKRAGYHAAGKEMEPAEIETGQRGEFERATVDSPVELGEPGSFGDAVADGGAVAAGGSVDSDSVVDRTVEAARRRIDDLLNSEGTHHSAVRSDVQTTMTEKVNVFREEDGLKDALREIRQARERYQDVAVSDPSQTFNTDLLQTIETRNLLDLAEAITVGALARDEFRGAHWRAEHQERKDDEWLKHTLLSWNDGSPELWYRPVILEGEEKTYEPKTRSY
;
A
#
# COMPACT_ATOMS: atom_id res chain seq x y z
N THR A 1 40.21 15.11 -15.64
CA THR A 1 40.85 14.13 -14.74
C THR A 1 39.87 13.01 -14.50
N VAL A 2 40.17 11.77 -14.91
CA VAL A 2 39.30 10.62 -14.62
C VAL A 2 39.51 10.23 -13.15
N SER A 3 38.43 10.09 -12.39
CA SER A 3 38.50 9.66 -10.99
C SER A 3 39.04 8.24 -10.89
N THR A 4 40.04 8.02 -10.03
CA THR A 4 40.64 6.71 -9.75
C THR A 4 40.08 6.03 -8.50
N LYS A 5 39.18 6.71 -7.76
CA LYS A 5 38.53 6.15 -6.57
C LYS A 5 37.26 5.39 -6.96
N PRO A 6 36.99 4.21 -6.36
CA PRO A 6 35.74 3.49 -6.59
C PRO A 6 34.54 4.31 -6.12
N MET A 7 33.40 4.12 -6.78
CA MET A 7 32.14 4.75 -6.40
C MET A 7 31.52 3.98 -5.23
N PRO A 8 31.20 4.62 -4.10
CA PRO A 8 30.51 3.95 -3.01
C PRO A 8 29.08 3.60 -3.45
N VAL A 9 28.70 2.34 -3.27
CA VAL A 9 27.37 1.82 -3.62
C VAL A 9 26.80 1.00 -2.47
N LYS A 10 25.48 1.06 -2.29
CA LYS A 10 24.71 0.27 -1.32
C LYS A 10 23.35 -0.06 -1.96
N PRO A 11 22.76 -1.25 -1.71
CA PRO A 11 21.37 -1.50 -2.03
C PRO A 11 20.44 -0.48 -1.37
N GLY A 12 19.41 -0.05 -2.11
CA GLY A 12 18.34 0.80 -1.61
C GLY A 12 17.01 0.37 -2.22
N GLN A 13 15.90 0.76 -1.58
CA GLN A 13 14.58 0.61 -2.20
C GLN A 13 14.57 1.36 -3.54
N HIS A 14 13.99 0.73 -4.57
CA HIS A 14 14.06 1.25 -5.94
C HIS A 14 12.72 1.25 -6.67
N TYR A 15 11.93 0.18 -6.53
CA TYR A 15 10.65 0.02 -7.22
C TYR A 15 9.63 -0.68 -6.31
N ALA A 16 8.39 -0.24 -6.34
CA ALA A 16 7.27 -0.90 -5.68
C ALA A 16 6.51 -1.82 -6.65
N MET A 17 6.59 -3.14 -6.46
CA MET A 17 5.80 -4.09 -7.25
C MET A 17 4.34 -4.20 -6.78
N GLY A 18 4.11 -3.92 -5.49
CA GLY A 18 2.75 -3.82 -4.94
C GLY A 18 2.14 -2.46 -5.28
N GLY A 19 0.86 -2.29 -4.98
CA GLY A 19 0.10 -1.09 -5.28
C GLY A 19 -1.39 -1.33 -5.14
N LEU A 20 -2.20 -0.40 -5.65
CA LEU A 20 -3.64 -0.55 -5.75
C LEU A 20 -3.99 -1.71 -6.69
N GLU A 21 -4.74 -2.70 -6.22
CA GLU A 21 -5.23 -3.80 -7.07
C GLU A 21 -6.11 -3.23 -8.18
N THR A 22 -5.81 -3.62 -9.41
CA THR A 22 -6.60 -3.26 -10.59
C THR A 22 -6.91 -4.49 -11.43
N ASP A 23 -8.00 -4.41 -12.19
CA ASP A 23 -8.24 -5.32 -13.30
C ASP A 23 -7.27 -5.02 -14.46
N GLU A 24 -7.39 -5.76 -15.56
CA GLU A 24 -6.57 -5.54 -16.76
C GLU A 24 -6.85 -4.19 -17.44
N ASN A 25 -7.98 -3.55 -17.14
CA ASN A 25 -8.34 -2.23 -17.64
C ASN A 25 -7.83 -1.11 -16.73
N GLY A 26 -7.22 -1.42 -15.58
CA GLY A 26 -6.73 -0.44 -14.62
C GLY A 26 -7.81 0.10 -13.68
N GLU A 27 -9.03 -0.46 -13.69
CA GLU A 27 -10.09 -0.09 -12.75
C GLU A 27 -9.90 -0.85 -11.43
N THR A 28 -10.13 -0.17 -10.31
CA THR A 28 -9.98 -0.74 -8.97
C THR A 28 -11.29 -1.41 -8.51
N CYS A 29 -11.31 -1.91 -7.27
CA CYS A 29 -12.55 -2.40 -6.66
C CYS A 29 -13.58 -1.29 -6.39
N VAL A 30 -13.15 -0.02 -6.38
CA VAL A 30 -14.02 1.15 -6.30
C VAL A 30 -14.37 1.59 -7.72
N GLY A 31 -15.62 1.42 -8.11
CA GLY A 31 -16.07 1.75 -9.47
C GLY A 31 -15.79 3.22 -9.83
N GLY A 32 -15.24 3.44 -11.03
CA GLY A 32 -14.81 4.76 -11.49
C GLY A 32 -13.44 5.23 -10.98
N LEU A 33 -12.80 4.50 -10.07
CA LEU A 33 -11.42 4.78 -9.63
C LEU A 33 -10.43 3.90 -10.38
N TYR A 34 -9.43 4.53 -10.99
CA TYR A 34 -8.41 3.89 -11.81
C TYR A 34 -7.01 4.10 -11.23
N ALA A 35 -6.13 3.12 -11.43
CA ALA A 35 -4.71 3.22 -11.13
C ALA A 35 -3.87 2.62 -12.28
N ALA A 36 -2.70 3.20 -12.54
CA ALA A 36 -1.77 2.69 -13.55
C ALA A 36 -0.33 3.08 -13.24
N GLY A 37 0.63 2.25 -13.67
CA GLY A 37 2.04 2.40 -13.38
C GLY A 37 2.40 1.94 -11.97
N GLU A 38 3.47 2.49 -11.39
CA GLU A 38 4.03 2.02 -10.11
C GLU A 38 3.10 2.16 -8.90
N CYS A 39 2.04 2.98 -8.96
CA CYS A 39 1.04 3.03 -7.89
C CYS A 39 0.01 1.89 -7.94
N ALA A 40 -0.03 1.13 -9.04
CA ALA A 40 -0.98 0.05 -9.29
C ALA A 40 -0.29 -1.31 -9.19
N CYS A 41 -1.09 -2.31 -8.85
CA CYS A 41 -0.73 -3.72 -8.94
C CYS A 41 -1.58 -4.36 -10.04
N ALA A 42 -1.15 -4.20 -11.30
CA ALA A 42 -1.72 -4.92 -12.44
C ALA A 42 -1.20 -6.38 -12.53
N SER A 43 -0.55 -6.89 -11.47
CA SER A 43 -0.01 -8.25 -11.34
C SER A 43 1.10 -8.66 -12.35
N VAL A 44 1.50 -7.80 -13.28
CA VAL A 44 2.48 -8.15 -14.35
C VAL A 44 3.92 -8.37 -13.86
N HIS A 45 4.30 -7.82 -12.71
CA HIS A 45 5.67 -7.94 -12.18
C HIS A 45 5.85 -9.09 -11.18
N GLY A 46 4.75 -9.59 -10.61
CA GLY A 46 4.78 -10.49 -9.45
C GLY A 46 5.71 -9.97 -8.35
N SER A 47 6.44 -10.86 -7.69
CA SER A 47 7.35 -10.49 -6.60
C SER A 47 8.73 -9.97 -7.05
N ASN A 48 8.98 -9.80 -8.36
CA ASN A 48 10.25 -9.25 -8.86
C ASN A 48 10.12 -8.71 -10.29
N ARG A 49 10.13 -7.38 -10.43
CA ARG A 49 10.06 -6.67 -11.72
C ARG A 49 11.30 -6.88 -12.58
N LEU A 50 11.14 -7.18 -13.87
CA LEU A 50 12.25 -7.26 -14.81
C LEU A 50 12.82 -5.88 -15.16
N GLY A 51 14.15 -5.77 -15.24
CA GLY A 51 14.90 -4.59 -15.72
C GLY A 51 14.26 -3.92 -16.96
N GLY A 52 13.86 -2.65 -16.84
CA GLY A 52 13.34 -1.88 -17.98
C GLY A 52 11.83 -1.94 -18.20
N ASN A 53 11.08 -2.75 -17.44
CA ASN A 53 9.64 -2.93 -17.67
C ASN A 53 8.72 -1.90 -17.02
N ALA A 54 9.21 -1.02 -16.14
CA ALA A 54 8.37 -0.03 -15.45
C ALA A 54 7.79 1.04 -16.41
N LEU A 55 8.60 1.57 -17.33
CA LEU A 55 8.11 2.57 -18.30
C LEU A 55 7.14 1.96 -19.34
N PRO A 56 7.43 0.79 -19.94
CA PRO A 56 6.47 0.09 -20.78
C PRO A 56 5.14 -0.19 -20.07
N GLU A 57 5.18 -0.67 -18.83
CA GLU A 57 3.96 -0.88 -18.03
C GLU A 57 3.16 0.42 -17.93
N LEU A 58 3.77 1.51 -17.47
CA LEU A 58 3.09 2.80 -17.31
C LEU A 58 2.42 3.25 -18.62
N ILE A 59 3.11 3.14 -19.76
CA ILE A 59 2.57 3.57 -21.05
C ILE A 59 1.41 2.68 -21.51
N VAL A 60 1.55 1.36 -21.36
CA VAL A 60 0.55 0.38 -21.80
C VAL A 60 -0.70 0.48 -20.94
N PHE A 61 -0.56 0.32 -19.62
CA PHE A 61 -1.69 0.33 -18.69
C PHE A 61 -2.26 1.73 -18.50
N GLY A 62 -1.45 2.78 -18.56
CA GLY A 62 -1.94 4.17 -18.52
C GLY A 62 -2.82 4.51 -19.73
N LYS A 63 -2.42 4.06 -20.93
CA LYS A 63 -3.27 4.21 -22.13
C LYS A 63 -4.54 3.39 -22.02
N ARG A 64 -4.44 2.14 -21.55
CA ARG A 64 -5.58 1.23 -21.41
C ARG A 64 -6.60 1.77 -20.39
N ALA A 65 -6.16 2.15 -19.20
CA ALA A 65 -6.97 2.79 -18.18
C ALA A 65 -7.61 4.09 -18.68
N GLY A 66 -6.85 4.94 -19.36
CA GLY A 66 -7.40 6.17 -19.95
C GLY A 66 -8.47 5.91 -21.03
N TYR A 67 -8.37 4.81 -21.78
CA TYR A 67 -9.37 4.44 -22.78
C TYR A 67 -10.64 3.88 -22.12
N HIS A 68 -10.48 3.02 -21.11
CA HIS A 68 -11.60 2.45 -20.36
C HIS A 68 -12.37 3.53 -19.61
N ALA A 69 -11.67 4.39 -18.85
CA ALA A 69 -12.26 5.51 -18.13
C ALA A 69 -12.96 6.53 -19.05
N ALA A 70 -12.53 6.66 -20.30
CA ALA A 70 -13.17 7.52 -21.30
C ALA A 70 -14.40 6.87 -21.98
N GLY A 71 -14.77 5.64 -21.60
CA GLY A 71 -15.91 4.92 -22.17
C GLY A 71 -15.68 4.43 -23.59
N LYS A 72 -14.43 4.18 -23.99
CA LYS A 72 -14.18 3.53 -25.28
C LYS A 72 -14.64 2.08 -25.23
N GLU A 73 -15.12 1.59 -26.38
CA GLU A 73 -15.46 0.18 -26.53
C GLU A 73 -14.21 -0.68 -26.33
N MET A 74 -14.27 -1.54 -25.31
CA MET A 74 -13.21 -2.44 -24.88
C MET A 74 -13.85 -3.77 -24.47
N GLU A 75 -13.04 -4.82 -24.44
CA GLU A 75 -13.49 -6.09 -23.89
C GLU A 75 -13.81 -5.94 -22.40
N PRO A 76 -14.88 -6.60 -21.90
CA PRO A 76 -15.17 -6.65 -20.48
C PRO A 76 -13.96 -7.18 -19.71
N ALA A 77 -13.72 -6.62 -18.53
CA ALA A 77 -12.67 -7.13 -17.66
C ALA A 77 -13.03 -8.56 -17.18
N GLU A 78 -12.07 -9.46 -17.29
CA GLU A 78 -12.10 -10.82 -16.79
C GLU A 78 -11.44 -10.92 -15.41
N ILE A 79 -10.48 -10.04 -15.08
CA ILE A 79 -9.81 -10.03 -13.78
C ILE A 79 -10.69 -9.28 -12.77
N GLU A 80 -11.19 -10.01 -11.78
CA GLU A 80 -11.94 -9.40 -10.68
C GLU A 80 -11.03 -8.69 -9.67
N THR A 81 -11.54 -7.60 -9.09
CA THR A 81 -10.88 -6.82 -8.03
C THR A 81 -11.70 -6.78 -6.73
N GLY A 82 -11.02 -6.55 -5.60
CA GLY A 82 -11.62 -6.49 -4.27
C GLY A 82 -11.99 -7.86 -3.72
N GLN A 83 -12.82 -7.93 -2.70
CA GLN A 83 -13.30 -9.21 -2.13
C GLN A 83 -14.48 -9.77 -2.94
N ARG A 84 -14.26 -9.99 -4.24
CA ARG A 84 -15.20 -10.59 -5.20
C ARG A 84 -14.60 -11.90 -5.75
N GLY A 85 -15.47 -12.88 -6.04
CA GLY A 85 -15.08 -14.20 -6.52
C GLY A 85 -14.32 -15.02 -5.49
N GLU A 86 -13.23 -15.64 -5.92
CA GLU A 86 -12.39 -16.49 -5.07
C GLU A 86 -11.37 -15.67 -4.27
N PHE A 87 -11.54 -15.66 -2.95
CA PHE A 87 -10.59 -15.06 -2.01
C PHE A 87 -10.58 -15.82 -0.68
N GLU A 88 -9.49 -15.68 0.07
CA GLU A 88 -9.31 -16.27 1.40
C GLU A 88 -9.02 -15.15 2.41
N ARG A 89 -9.82 -15.04 3.47
CA ARG A 89 -9.50 -14.14 4.59
C ARG A 89 -8.32 -14.68 5.39
N ALA A 90 -7.47 -13.80 5.86
CA ALA A 90 -6.27 -14.16 6.59
C ALA A 90 -6.07 -13.31 7.84
N THR A 91 -5.29 -13.86 8.76
CA THR A 91 -4.87 -13.18 9.98
C THR A 91 -3.36 -13.27 10.09
N VAL A 92 -2.76 -12.31 10.80
CA VAL A 92 -1.34 -12.32 11.12
C VAL A 92 -1.16 -12.29 12.63
N ASP A 93 -0.16 -13.00 13.16
CA ASP A 93 0.24 -12.93 14.56
C ASP A 93 1.01 -11.63 14.82
N SER A 94 0.25 -10.53 14.96
CA SER A 94 0.81 -9.21 15.25
C SER A 94 1.07 -9.03 16.75
N PRO A 95 2.22 -8.44 17.15
CA PRO A 95 2.51 -8.16 18.56
C PRO A 95 1.78 -6.94 19.11
N VAL A 96 1.03 -6.22 18.27
CA VAL A 96 0.27 -5.01 18.58
C VAL A 96 -1.08 -5.04 17.88
N GLU A 97 -2.02 -4.26 18.39
CA GLU A 97 -3.24 -3.94 17.65
C GLU A 97 -2.88 -3.16 16.38
N LEU A 98 -3.37 -3.65 15.24
CA LEU A 98 -3.12 -3.06 13.94
C LEU A 98 -4.14 -1.94 13.64
N GLY A 99 -3.73 -0.94 12.88
CA GLY A 99 -4.58 0.16 12.47
C GLY A 99 -4.59 1.36 13.42
N GLU A 100 -5.60 2.22 13.26
CA GLU A 100 -5.71 3.49 13.97
C GLU A 100 -5.98 3.31 15.49
N PRO A 101 -5.28 4.07 16.36
CA PRO A 101 -5.48 3.98 17.80
C PRO A 101 -6.88 4.48 18.19
N GLY A 102 -7.54 3.74 19.08
CA GLY A 102 -8.84 4.17 19.61
C GLY A 102 -10.01 4.01 18.65
N SER A 103 -9.87 3.21 17.59
CA SER A 103 -10.99 2.79 16.73
C SER A 103 -11.96 1.88 17.52
N PHE A 104 -12.77 2.50 18.38
CA PHE A 104 -13.92 1.88 19.06
C PHE A 104 -15.19 2.56 18.54
N GLY A 105 -15.55 2.24 17.31
CA GLY A 105 -16.70 2.78 16.59
C GLY A 105 -16.48 2.74 15.09
N ASP A 106 -17.47 3.22 14.33
CA ASP A 106 -17.40 3.51 12.90
C ASP A 106 -16.29 4.56 12.64
N ALA A 107 -15.02 4.16 12.77
CA ALA A 107 -13.90 4.99 12.42
C ALA A 107 -14.05 5.33 10.95
N VAL A 108 -13.99 6.60 10.64
CA VAL A 108 -14.30 7.06 9.31
C VAL A 108 -13.00 6.98 8.53
N ALA A 109 -12.93 6.09 7.53
CA ALA A 109 -12.16 6.42 6.33
C ALA A 109 -12.49 7.88 5.99
N ASP A 110 -11.56 8.69 5.45
CA ASP A 110 -11.70 10.15 5.36
C ASP A 110 -13.02 10.69 4.73
N GLY A 111 -13.88 9.82 4.18
CA GLY A 111 -15.27 10.08 3.77
C GLY A 111 -16.43 9.69 4.72
N GLY A 112 -16.20 9.22 5.95
CA GLY A 112 -17.30 8.85 6.84
C GLY A 112 -17.74 7.39 6.73
N ALA A 113 -18.30 6.84 7.81
CA ALA A 113 -19.02 5.58 7.73
C ALA A 113 -20.33 5.81 6.98
N VAL A 114 -20.54 4.98 5.96
CA VAL A 114 -21.84 4.84 5.33
C VAL A 114 -22.57 3.84 6.20
N ALA A 115 -23.51 4.32 7.03
CA ALA A 115 -24.36 3.43 7.82
C ALA A 115 -24.93 2.34 6.89
N ALA A 116 -24.68 1.08 7.23
CA ALA A 116 -25.11 -0.06 6.44
C ALA A 116 -26.61 0.05 6.13
N GLY A 117 -26.96 0.23 4.85
CA GLY A 117 -28.35 0.20 4.35
C GLY A 117 -29.01 1.54 4.05
N GLY A 118 -28.33 2.68 4.16
CA GLY A 118 -28.85 3.97 3.69
C GLY A 118 -28.15 4.43 2.41
N SER A 119 -28.89 4.65 1.31
CA SER A 119 -28.34 5.36 0.15
C SER A 119 -28.13 6.83 0.52
N VAL A 120 -26.92 7.18 0.92
CA VAL A 120 -26.50 8.59 1.02
C VAL A 120 -26.30 9.11 -0.40
N ASP A 121 -26.88 10.27 -0.70
CA ASP A 121 -26.67 10.93 -1.99
C ASP A 121 -25.19 11.37 -2.14
N SER A 122 -24.70 11.43 -3.37
CA SER A 122 -23.30 11.76 -3.66
C SER A 122 -22.89 13.13 -3.14
N ASP A 123 -23.78 14.13 -3.22
CA ASP A 123 -23.47 15.48 -2.76
C ASP A 123 -23.26 15.49 -1.24
N SER A 124 -24.09 14.77 -0.49
CA SER A 124 -23.93 14.61 0.96
C SER A 124 -22.62 13.90 1.37
N VAL A 125 -22.15 12.93 0.58
CA VAL A 125 -20.84 12.29 0.82
C VAL A 125 -19.72 13.30 0.61
N VAL A 126 -19.74 14.03 -0.51
CA VAL A 126 -18.72 15.04 -0.84
C VAL A 126 -18.66 16.13 0.23
N ASP A 127 -19.81 16.69 0.61
CA ASP A 127 -19.88 17.74 1.64
C ASP A 127 -19.28 17.27 2.97
N ARG A 128 -19.62 16.05 3.40
CA ARG A 128 -19.09 15.47 4.64
C ARG A 128 -17.58 15.28 4.58
N THR A 129 -17.06 14.77 3.47
CA THR A 129 -15.61 14.59 3.25
C THR A 129 -14.88 15.94 3.28
N VAL A 130 -15.42 16.96 2.61
CA VAL A 130 -14.84 18.30 2.58
C VAL A 130 -14.80 18.91 3.99
N GLU A 131 -15.89 18.80 4.75
CA GLU A 131 -15.95 19.32 6.13
C GLU A 131 -15.03 18.54 7.09
N ALA A 132 -14.84 17.24 6.89
CA ALA A 132 -13.86 16.46 7.65
C ALA A 132 -12.42 16.89 7.33
N ALA A 133 -12.10 17.09 6.04
CA ALA A 133 -10.78 17.54 5.60
C ALA A 133 -10.46 18.96 6.10
N ARG A 134 -11.42 19.89 6.05
CA ARG A 134 -11.28 21.25 6.58
C ARG A 134 -10.98 21.24 8.08
N ARG A 135 -11.77 20.51 8.86
CA ARG A 135 -11.54 20.38 10.31
C ARG A 135 -10.16 19.83 10.62
N ARG A 136 -9.72 18.80 9.91
CA ARG A 136 -8.36 18.25 10.09
C ARG A 136 -7.28 19.28 9.81
N ILE A 137 -7.39 20.02 8.70
CA ILE A 137 -6.41 21.06 8.36
C ILE A 137 -6.41 22.15 9.43
N ASP A 138 -7.58 22.60 9.88
CA ASP A 138 -7.70 23.60 10.94
C ASP A 138 -7.09 23.09 12.25
N ASP A 139 -7.35 21.85 12.65
CA ASP A 139 -6.77 21.24 13.85
C ASP A 139 -5.24 21.19 13.75
N LEU A 140 -4.70 20.73 12.62
CA LEU A 140 -3.25 20.66 12.37
C LEU A 140 -2.55 22.02 12.41
N LEU A 141 -3.21 23.08 11.92
CA LEU A 141 -2.66 24.44 11.87
C LEU A 141 -2.78 25.20 13.21
N ASN A 142 -3.75 24.84 14.05
CA ASN A 142 -4.06 25.57 15.28
C ASN A 142 -3.67 24.82 16.56
N SER A 143 -3.18 23.59 16.46
CA SER A 143 -2.71 22.80 17.60
C SER A 143 -1.23 23.07 17.91
N GLU A 144 -0.84 22.77 19.15
CA GLU A 144 0.57 22.64 19.52
C GLU A 144 0.93 21.16 19.62
N GLY A 145 2.10 20.78 19.11
CA GLY A 145 2.44 19.38 18.98
C GLY A 145 3.85 19.12 18.49
N THR A 146 4.16 17.86 18.27
CA THR A 146 5.46 17.43 17.73
C THR A 146 5.48 17.65 16.21
N HIS A 147 6.61 18.09 15.68
CA HIS A 147 6.77 18.22 14.24
C HIS A 147 6.76 16.85 13.53
N HIS A 148 6.06 16.75 12.40
CA HIS A 148 5.85 15.48 11.68
C HIS A 148 7.17 14.77 11.29
N SER A 149 8.25 15.53 11.07
CA SER A 149 9.55 14.99 10.66
C SER A 149 10.14 14.00 11.67
N ALA A 150 9.87 14.15 12.96
CA ALA A 150 10.33 13.21 13.98
C ALA A 150 9.67 11.83 13.76
N VAL A 151 8.34 11.81 13.65
CA VAL A 151 7.57 10.58 13.36
C VAL A 151 8.02 9.97 12.03
N ARG A 152 8.14 10.79 10.97
CA ARG A 152 8.57 10.32 9.65
C ARG A 152 9.98 9.71 9.67
N SER A 153 10.91 10.31 10.41
CA SER A 153 12.29 9.81 10.55
C SER A 153 12.32 8.45 11.24
N ASP A 154 11.48 8.25 12.26
CA ASP A 154 11.40 6.98 12.98
C ASP A 154 10.87 5.88 12.06
N VAL A 155 9.76 6.12 11.35
CA VAL A 155 9.21 5.17 10.37
C VAL A 155 10.24 4.84 9.28
N GLN A 156 10.95 5.85 8.75
CA GLN A 156 11.99 5.62 7.74
C GLN A 156 13.12 4.74 8.28
N THR A 157 13.55 4.96 9.51
CA THR A 157 14.61 4.18 10.16
C THR A 157 14.16 2.75 10.37
N THR A 158 12.99 2.54 10.98
CA THR A 158 12.37 1.22 11.20
C THR A 158 12.26 0.43 9.90
N MET A 159 11.69 1.02 8.85
CA MET A 159 11.51 0.34 7.56
C MET A 159 12.85 0.01 6.89
N THR A 160 13.84 0.90 7.00
CA THR A 160 15.18 0.70 6.42
C THR A 160 15.94 -0.42 7.11
N GLU A 161 15.80 -0.55 8.42
CA GLU A 161 16.53 -1.53 9.23
C GLU A 161 15.88 -2.91 9.22
N LYS A 162 14.54 -2.97 9.24
CA LYS A 162 13.79 -4.21 9.54
C LYS A 162 12.95 -4.74 8.39
N VAL A 163 12.57 -3.87 7.44
CA VAL A 163 11.64 -4.21 6.34
C VAL A 163 12.32 -4.00 4.97
N ASN A 164 13.60 -4.32 4.91
CA ASN A 164 14.44 -4.12 3.72
C ASN A 164 14.61 -5.44 2.95
N VAL A 165 15.78 -5.68 2.36
CA VAL A 165 16.11 -6.89 1.58
C VAL A 165 15.99 -8.15 2.43
N PHE A 166 16.63 -8.16 3.60
CA PHE A 166 16.59 -9.29 4.53
C PHE A 166 15.62 -8.99 5.66
N ARG A 167 14.77 -9.96 5.98
CA ARG A 167 13.71 -9.84 6.98
C ARG A 167 13.75 -11.06 7.87
N GLU A 168 13.64 -10.81 9.16
CA GLU A 168 13.54 -11.81 10.23
C GLU A 168 12.19 -11.60 10.90
N GLU A 169 11.55 -12.67 11.37
CA GLU A 169 10.22 -12.59 11.96
C GLU A 169 10.18 -11.61 13.15
N ASP A 170 11.14 -11.75 14.07
CA ASP A 170 11.27 -10.87 15.23
C ASP A 170 11.50 -9.41 14.82
N GLY A 171 12.29 -9.17 13.77
CA GLY A 171 12.50 -7.85 13.20
C GLY A 171 11.23 -7.22 12.63
N LEU A 172 10.38 -8.02 11.95
CA LEU A 172 9.09 -7.55 11.45
C LEU A 172 8.11 -7.25 12.59
N LYS A 173 8.08 -8.09 13.63
CA LYS A 173 7.28 -7.86 14.84
C LYS A 173 7.73 -6.58 15.58
N ASP A 174 9.03 -6.35 15.70
CA ASP A 174 9.57 -5.11 16.26
C ASP A 174 9.24 -3.90 15.39
N ALA A 175 9.26 -4.03 14.06
CA ALA A 175 8.84 -2.95 13.17
C ALA A 175 7.38 -2.56 13.40
N LEU A 176 6.47 -3.53 13.57
CA LEU A 176 5.06 -3.25 13.89
C LEU A 176 4.90 -2.50 15.22
N ARG A 177 5.68 -2.87 16.25
CA ARG A 177 5.68 -2.14 17.54
C ARG A 177 6.10 -0.68 17.39
N GLU A 178 7.17 -0.43 16.63
CA GLU A 178 7.69 0.92 16.39
C GLU A 178 6.76 1.76 15.52
N ILE A 179 6.17 1.16 14.48
CA ILE A 179 5.16 1.81 13.64
C ILE A 179 3.94 2.18 14.49
N ARG A 180 3.49 1.30 15.39
CA ARG A 180 2.39 1.61 16.32
C ARG A 180 2.73 2.79 17.22
N GLN A 181 3.92 2.82 17.82
CA GLN A 181 4.38 3.96 18.63
C GLN A 181 4.49 5.26 17.82
N ALA A 182 4.93 5.17 16.56
CA ALA A 182 4.98 6.31 15.65
C ALA A 182 3.57 6.82 15.32
N ARG A 183 2.60 5.92 15.11
CA ARG A 183 1.18 6.24 14.88
C ARG A 183 0.51 6.87 16.10
N GLU A 184 0.82 6.39 17.31
CA GLU A 184 0.33 6.98 18.56
C GLU A 184 0.88 8.40 18.74
N ARG A 185 2.19 8.61 18.52
CA ARG A 185 2.78 9.97 18.55
C ARG A 185 2.28 10.87 17.44
N TYR A 186 1.86 10.31 16.30
CA TYR A 186 1.25 11.08 15.22
C TYR A 186 -0.04 11.78 15.68
N GLN A 187 -0.75 11.26 16.69
CA GLN A 187 -1.95 11.91 17.21
C GLN A 187 -1.67 13.29 17.83
N ASP A 188 -0.43 13.53 18.27
CA ASP A 188 0.02 14.78 18.89
C ASP A 188 0.86 15.63 17.92
N VAL A 189 0.77 15.43 16.60
CA VAL A 189 1.51 16.25 15.63
C VAL A 189 0.80 17.54 15.31
N ALA A 190 1.60 18.59 15.08
CA ALA A 190 1.12 19.89 14.64
C ALA A 190 2.03 20.46 13.56
N VAL A 191 1.45 21.35 12.75
CA VAL A 191 2.18 22.09 11.72
C VAL A 191 2.86 23.28 12.39
N SER A 192 4.14 23.49 12.10
CA SER A 192 4.91 24.61 12.63
C SER A 192 4.75 25.89 11.81
N ASP A 193 4.55 25.79 10.49
CA ASP A 193 4.22 26.94 9.65
C ASP A 193 2.69 27.16 9.59
N PRO A 194 2.14 28.25 10.14
CA PRO A 194 0.70 28.52 10.10
C PRO A 194 0.20 29.01 8.73
N SER A 195 1.07 29.18 7.73
CA SER A 195 0.68 29.66 6.40
C SER A 195 -0.26 28.67 5.70
N GLN A 196 -1.22 29.16 4.91
CA GLN A 196 -2.16 28.27 4.19
C GLN A 196 -1.78 28.06 2.71
N THR A 197 -0.83 28.84 2.21
CA THR A 197 -0.54 28.91 0.76
C THR A 197 0.81 28.28 0.49
N PHE A 198 0.84 27.23 -0.34
CA PHE A 198 2.05 26.46 -0.65
C PHE A 198 2.80 25.94 0.58
N ASN A 199 2.06 25.61 1.65
CA ASN A 199 2.62 25.13 2.89
C ASN A 199 3.07 23.66 2.76
N THR A 200 4.38 23.47 2.60
CA THR A 200 4.98 22.14 2.50
C THR A 200 5.00 21.39 3.83
N ASP A 201 5.01 22.09 4.96
CA ASP A 201 4.97 21.47 6.29
C ASP A 201 3.60 20.80 6.52
N LEU A 202 2.50 21.50 6.19
CA LEU A 202 1.16 20.92 6.22
C LEU A 202 1.04 19.70 5.29
N LEU A 203 1.53 19.81 4.04
CA LEU A 203 1.51 18.69 3.09
C LEU A 203 2.24 17.47 3.65
N GLN A 204 3.46 17.64 4.13
CA GLN A 204 4.27 16.53 4.65
C GLN A 204 3.70 15.98 5.95
N THR A 205 3.04 16.81 6.76
CA THR A 205 2.33 16.36 7.95
C THR A 205 1.18 15.43 7.59
N ILE A 206 0.37 15.78 6.58
CA ILE A 206 -0.70 14.89 6.07
C ILE A 206 -0.11 13.61 5.46
N GLU A 207 0.91 13.74 4.61
CA GLU A 207 1.56 12.58 3.97
C GLU A 207 2.20 11.62 4.98
N THR A 208 2.67 12.12 6.13
CA THR A 208 3.25 11.28 7.18
C THR A 208 2.23 10.29 7.76
N ARG A 209 0.93 10.64 7.81
CA ARG A 209 -0.15 9.69 8.17
C ARG A 209 -0.24 8.56 7.14
N ASN A 210 -0.27 8.91 5.86
CA ASN A 210 -0.37 7.92 4.77
C ASN A 210 0.85 6.98 4.78
N LEU A 211 2.04 7.50 5.09
CA LEU A 211 3.24 6.69 5.22
C LEU A 211 3.17 5.67 6.36
N LEU A 212 2.47 5.97 7.47
CA LEU A 212 2.24 5.00 8.55
C LEU A 212 1.36 3.85 8.09
N ASP A 213 0.27 4.13 7.37
CA ASP A 213 -0.64 3.12 6.82
C ASP A 213 0.09 2.20 5.83
N LEU A 214 0.87 2.79 4.93
CA LEU A 214 1.66 2.03 3.96
C LEU A 214 2.78 1.21 4.63
N ALA A 215 3.48 1.77 5.61
CA ALA A 215 4.53 1.07 6.35
C ALA A 215 3.95 -0.15 7.09
N GLU A 216 2.80 0.02 7.73
CA GLU A 216 2.10 -1.05 8.43
C GLU A 216 1.61 -2.12 7.44
N ALA A 217 0.97 -1.73 6.34
CA ALA A 217 0.48 -2.66 5.33
C ALA A 217 1.60 -3.51 4.71
N ILE A 218 2.74 -2.89 4.39
CA ILE A 218 3.93 -3.59 3.87
C ILE A 218 4.47 -4.56 4.92
N THR A 219 4.57 -4.13 6.18
CA THR A 219 5.13 -4.95 7.27
C THR A 219 4.22 -6.13 7.61
N VAL A 220 2.90 -5.91 7.67
CA VAL A 220 1.88 -6.95 7.85
C VAL A 220 1.94 -7.96 6.70
N GLY A 221 1.99 -7.51 5.45
CA GLY A 221 2.09 -8.39 4.29
C GLY A 221 3.41 -9.19 4.30
N ALA A 222 4.51 -8.57 4.71
CA ALA A 222 5.80 -9.24 4.85
C ALA A 222 5.81 -10.28 5.97
N LEU A 223 5.16 -10.00 7.11
CA LEU A 223 5.07 -10.90 8.26
C LEU A 223 4.14 -12.08 7.97
N ALA A 224 3.02 -11.84 7.30
CA ALA A 224 2.06 -12.89 6.98
C ALA A 224 2.58 -13.89 5.94
N ARG A 225 3.48 -13.47 5.04
CA ARG A 225 3.96 -14.31 3.93
C ARG A 225 5.18 -15.15 4.29
N ASP A 226 4.95 -16.42 4.59
CA ASP A 226 5.96 -17.38 5.08
C ASP A 226 6.60 -18.24 3.97
N GLU A 227 7.20 -17.57 2.99
CA GLU A 227 8.02 -18.18 1.93
C GLU A 227 9.11 -17.22 1.43
N PHE A 228 10.00 -17.74 0.58
CA PHE A 228 10.90 -16.95 -0.24
C PHE A 228 10.37 -16.84 -1.67
N ARG A 229 10.11 -15.61 -2.16
CA ARG A 229 9.67 -15.38 -3.55
C ARG A 229 10.14 -14.03 -4.08
N GLY A 230 11.02 -14.06 -5.09
CA GLY A 230 11.50 -12.85 -5.75
C GLY A 230 12.27 -11.94 -4.79
N ALA A 231 11.83 -10.69 -4.64
CA ALA A 231 12.41 -9.72 -3.72
C ALA A 231 11.93 -9.88 -2.26
N HIS A 232 10.97 -10.77 -2.00
CA HIS A 232 10.54 -11.10 -0.64
C HIS A 232 11.43 -12.22 -0.09
N TRP A 233 12.33 -11.85 0.83
CA TRP A 233 13.21 -12.76 1.54
C TRP A 233 12.92 -12.75 3.03
N ARG A 234 12.74 -13.95 3.61
CA ARG A 234 12.42 -14.20 5.03
C ARG A 234 13.40 -15.22 5.59
N ALA A 235 14.21 -14.87 6.59
CA ALA A 235 15.31 -15.69 7.10
C ALA A 235 14.85 -17.10 7.48
N GLU A 236 13.67 -17.22 8.07
CA GLU A 236 13.08 -18.46 8.56
C GLU A 236 12.36 -19.26 7.46
N HIS A 237 12.14 -18.66 6.29
CA HIS A 237 11.39 -19.24 5.18
C HIS A 237 12.13 -19.05 3.84
N GLN A 238 13.16 -19.88 3.62
CA GLN A 238 14.04 -19.79 2.44
C GLN A 238 13.56 -20.57 1.21
N GLU A 239 12.39 -21.19 1.30
CA GLU A 239 11.83 -22.01 0.23
C GLU A 239 10.69 -21.31 -0.47
N ARG A 240 10.59 -21.50 -1.79
CA ARG A 240 9.40 -21.13 -2.55
C ARG A 240 8.35 -22.22 -2.38
N LYS A 241 7.17 -21.87 -1.90
CA LYS A 241 6.11 -22.83 -1.56
C LYS A 241 4.93 -22.66 -2.49
N ASP A 242 5.04 -23.19 -3.71
CA ASP A 242 4.02 -22.98 -4.75
C ASP A 242 2.65 -23.57 -4.37
N ASP A 243 2.62 -24.69 -3.65
CA ASP A 243 1.38 -25.34 -3.21
C ASP A 243 0.58 -24.51 -2.17
N GLU A 244 1.22 -23.57 -1.48
CA GLU A 244 0.62 -22.77 -0.41
C GLU A 244 0.49 -21.27 -0.76
N TRP A 245 1.44 -20.75 -1.54
CA TRP A 245 1.67 -19.31 -1.72
C TRP A 245 1.60 -18.83 -3.17
N LEU A 246 1.00 -19.61 -4.09
CA LEU A 246 0.55 -19.12 -5.39
C LEU A 246 -0.68 -18.20 -5.27
N LYS A 247 -0.52 -17.14 -4.48
CA LYS A 247 -1.53 -16.13 -4.16
C LYS A 247 -0.91 -14.75 -3.99
N HIS A 248 -1.69 -13.72 -4.30
CA HIS A 248 -1.43 -12.34 -3.99
C HIS A 248 -1.78 -12.06 -2.52
N THR A 249 -0.95 -11.26 -1.85
CA THR A 249 -1.22 -10.72 -0.53
C THR A 249 -1.92 -9.37 -0.71
N LEU A 250 -3.15 -9.26 -0.21
CA LEU A 250 -4.00 -8.08 -0.36
C LEU A 250 -4.41 -7.57 1.01
N LEU A 251 -4.52 -6.26 1.14
CA LEU A 251 -4.90 -5.61 2.37
C LEU A 251 -5.90 -4.50 2.07
N SER A 252 -7.06 -4.56 2.72
CA SER A 252 -8.09 -3.53 2.65
C SER A 252 -8.01 -2.69 3.92
N TRP A 253 -8.06 -1.37 3.78
CA TRP A 253 -8.04 -0.46 4.92
C TRP A 253 -9.41 0.20 5.05
N ASN A 254 -10.26 -0.40 5.88
CA ASN A 254 -11.62 0.08 6.11
C ASN A 254 -11.69 0.59 7.54
N ASP A 255 -12.16 1.81 7.72
CA ASP A 255 -12.46 2.35 9.05
C ASP A 255 -11.25 2.28 10.01
N GLY A 256 -10.10 2.72 9.50
CA GLY A 256 -8.85 2.71 10.25
C GLY A 256 -8.26 1.32 10.52
N SER A 257 -8.91 0.24 10.05
CA SER A 257 -8.56 -1.15 10.36
C SER A 257 -8.07 -1.90 9.12
N PRO A 258 -6.87 -2.50 9.15
CA PRO A 258 -6.39 -3.35 8.07
C PRO A 258 -7.01 -4.75 8.11
N GLU A 259 -7.63 -5.17 7.01
CA GLU A 259 -8.10 -6.53 6.77
C GLU A 259 -7.18 -7.22 5.75
N LEU A 260 -6.50 -8.29 6.19
CA LEU A 260 -5.63 -9.10 5.35
C LEU A 260 -6.43 -10.20 4.64
N TRP A 261 -6.17 -10.38 3.35
CA TRP A 261 -6.76 -11.46 2.57
C TRP A 261 -5.85 -11.85 1.40
N TYR A 262 -6.15 -13.00 0.80
CA TYR A 262 -5.41 -13.56 -0.32
C TYR A 262 -6.33 -13.79 -1.52
N ARG A 263 -5.73 -13.69 -2.71
CA ARG A 263 -6.37 -14.06 -3.98
C ARG A 263 -5.43 -14.98 -4.76
N PRO A 264 -5.90 -16.10 -5.31
CA PRO A 264 -5.07 -16.98 -6.14
C PRO A 264 -4.42 -16.23 -7.31
N VAL A 265 -3.23 -16.68 -7.72
CA VAL A 265 -2.59 -16.17 -8.94
C VAL A 265 -3.29 -16.78 -10.16
N ILE A 266 -3.62 -15.94 -11.15
CA ILE A 266 -4.12 -16.41 -12.44
C ILE A 266 -2.92 -16.92 -13.26
N LEU A 267 -2.90 -18.23 -13.55
CA LEU A 267 -1.86 -18.88 -14.36
C LEU A 267 -2.27 -19.10 -15.82
N GLU A 268 -3.54 -18.88 -16.13
CA GLU A 268 -4.08 -18.98 -17.48
C GLU A 268 -3.80 -17.67 -18.22
N GLY A 269 -3.15 -17.77 -19.38
CA GLY A 269 -3.03 -16.67 -20.33
C GLY A 269 -3.71 -17.03 -21.64
N GLU A 270 -3.91 -16.03 -22.49
CA GLU A 270 -4.62 -16.15 -23.78
C GLU A 270 -4.14 -17.33 -24.64
N GLU A 271 -2.83 -17.56 -24.72
CA GLU A 271 -2.25 -18.61 -25.57
C GLU A 271 -1.87 -19.89 -24.80
N LYS A 272 -1.71 -19.82 -23.47
CA LYS A 272 -1.17 -20.94 -22.67
C LYS A 272 -1.42 -20.78 -21.18
N THR A 273 -1.45 -21.91 -20.50
CA THR A 273 -1.28 -21.98 -19.04
C THR A 273 0.20 -21.99 -18.67
N TYR A 274 0.60 -21.16 -17.72
CA TYR A 274 1.97 -21.06 -17.24
C TYR A 274 2.20 -22.02 -16.07
N GLU A 275 3.11 -22.97 -16.24
CA GLU A 275 3.57 -23.81 -15.13
C GLU A 275 4.56 -23.04 -14.23
N PRO A 276 4.35 -23.00 -12.90
CA PRO A 276 5.33 -22.45 -11.97
C PRO A 276 6.68 -23.16 -12.10
N LYS A 277 7.73 -22.40 -12.43
CA LYS A 277 9.10 -22.94 -12.60
C LYS A 277 10.09 -22.18 -11.76
N THR A 278 11.04 -22.89 -11.16
CA THR A 278 12.14 -22.28 -10.40
C THR A 278 12.90 -21.34 -11.31
N ARG A 279 13.05 -20.08 -10.90
CA ARG A 279 13.86 -19.10 -11.64
C ARG A 279 15.32 -19.29 -11.24
N SER A 280 16.20 -19.50 -12.21
CA SER A 280 17.64 -19.34 -12.04
C SER A 280 18.02 -17.92 -12.45
N TYR A 281 18.70 -17.19 -11.57
CA TYR A 281 19.27 -15.87 -11.84
C TYR A 281 20.77 -15.96 -12.06
#